data_AF-A0A9P7CSP0-F1
#
_entry.id   AF-A0A9P7CSP0-F1
#
_cell.length_a   1.000
_cell.length_b   1.000
_cell.length_c   1.000
_cell.angle_alpha   90.00
_cell.angle_beta   90.00
_cell.angle_gamma   90.00
#
_symmetry.space_group_name_H-M   'P 1'
#
loop_
_entity.id
_entity.type
_entity.pdbx_description
1 polymer ?
#
loop_
_entity_poly.entity_id
_entity_poly.type
_entity_poly.pdbx_seq_one_letter_code
_entity_poly.pdbx_strand_id
1 'polypeptide(L)'
;MTSQQEKANFMNALLMPEDIVYQQPFTSNNKRAFEDVEAIPQEPSLKRERKPRKALHELLTDKEKKANHIASEKKRRQNIKLGFDQLIEIVPSLTEGNRSEALILQKSVDHIKHLVGVKDDLKSQIKSLQSILGES
;
A
#
# COMPACT_ATOMS: atom_id res chain seq x y z
N MET A 1 -26.12 -27.39 16.32
CA MET A 1 -24.89 -27.24 17.16
C MET A 1 -23.71 -26.88 16.27
N THR A 2 -23.70 -25.67 15.71
CA THR A 2 -22.61 -25.22 14.85
C THR A 2 -21.48 -24.71 15.74
N SER A 3 -20.44 -25.54 15.77
CA SER A 3 -19.32 -25.55 16.69
C SER A 3 -18.62 -24.20 16.78
N GLN A 4 -18.20 -23.83 18.00
CA GLN A 4 -17.34 -22.68 18.30
C GLN A 4 -16.11 -22.59 17.36
N GLN A 5 -15.72 -23.70 16.72
CA GLN A 5 -14.68 -23.78 15.71
C GLN A 5 -14.91 -22.89 14.48
N GLU A 6 -16.16 -22.72 14.00
CA GLU A 6 -16.45 -21.87 12.84
C GLU A 6 -16.35 -20.38 13.20
N LYS A 7 -16.74 -20.02 14.42
CA LYS A 7 -16.52 -18.67 14.96
C LYS A 7 -15.02 -18.40 15.17
N ALA A 8 -14.26 -19.38 15.66
CA ALA A 8 -12.82 -19.25 15.82
C ALA A 8 -12.12 -19.03 14.46
N ASN A 9 -12.51 -19.76 13.41
CA ASN A 9 -11.96 -19.55 12.07
C ASN A 9 -12.38 -18.20 11.45
N PHE A 10 -13.59 -17.72 11.70
CA PHE A 10 -14.03 -16.38 11.29
C PHE A 10 -13.27 -15.26 12.04
N MET A 11 -12.98 -15.46 13.32
CA MET A 11 -12.20 -14.53 14.13
C MET A 11 -10.71 -14.55 13.75
N ASN A 12 -10.16 -15.70 13.34
CA ASN A 12 -8.78 -15.82 12.87
C ASN A 12 -8.56 -15.16 11.50
N ALA A 13 -9.60 -15.12 10.65
CA ALA A 13 -9.57 -14.35 9.39
C ALA A 13 -9.66 -12.83 9.62
N LEU A 14 -10.12 -12.39 10.80
CA LEU A 14 -10.25 -10.98 11.17
C LEU A 14 -9.03 -10.47 11.96
N LEU A 15 -8.25 -11.37 12.57
CA LEU A 15 -7.01 -11.05 13.28
C LEU A 15 -5.80 -11.48 12.45
N MET A 16 -5.50 -10.70 11.41
CA MET A 16 -4.20 -10.80 10.74
C MET A 16 -3.15 -10.11 11.62
N PRO A 17 -2.00 -10.75 11.92
CA PRO A 17 -0.93 -10.16 12.72
C PRO A 17 -0.43 -8.83 12.15
N GLU A 18 -0.15 -7.87 13.04
CA GLU A 18 0.30 -6.49 12.74
C GLU A 18 1.61 -6.40 11.92
N ASP A 19 2.40 -7.47 11.78
CA ASP A 19 3.74 -7.38 11.20
C ASP A 19 3.90 -8.20 9.92
N ILE A 20 3.30 -7.75 8.82
CA ILE A 20 3.82 -8.08 7.47
C ILE A 20 3.84 -6.82 6.63
N VAL A 21 5.00 -6.16 6.64
CA VAL A 21 5.45 -5.30 5.55
C VAL A 21 5.44 -6.16 4.28
N TYR A 22 4.54 -5.86 3.33
CA TYR A 22 4.72 -6.38 1.98
C TYR A 22 4.42 -5.33 0.92
N GLN A 23 5.52 -4.95 0.29
CA GLN A 23 5.67 -4.34 -1.02
C GLN A 23 4.67 -4.94 -2.03
N GLN A 24 3.95 -4.09 -2.76
CA GLN A 24 3.14 -4.51 -3.91
C GLN A 24 4.05 -5.09 -5.01
N PRO A 25 3.82 -6.30 -5.56
CA PRO A 25 4.46 -6.65 -6.81
C PRO A 25 3.77 -5.89 -7.95
N PHE A 26 4.52 -4.98 -8.60
CA PHE A 26 4.15 -4.43 -9.91
C PHE A 26 4.00 -5.58 -10.90
N THR A 27 2.78 -5.93 -11.29
CA THR A 27 2.57 -6.82 -12.44
C THR A 27 2.70 -5.98 -13.72
N SER A 28 3.93 -5.73 -14.16
CA SER A 28 4.19 -5.28 -15.53
C SER A 28 4.03 -6.47 -16.48
N ASN A 29 2.85 -6.57 -17.10
CA ASN A 29 2.67 -7.40 -18.28
C ASN A 29 3.32 -6.68 -19.47
N ASN A 30 4.51 -7.11 -19.87
CA ASN A 30 5.09 -6.76 -21.17
C ASN A 30 5.50 -8.04 -21.88
N LYS A 31 4.70 -8.47 -22.86
CA LYS A 31 5.02 -9.55 -23.81
C LYS A 31 5.52 -8.94 -25.12
N ARG A 32 6.84 -8.97 -25.35
CA ARG A 32 7.57 -8.79 -26.63
C ARG A 32 8.96 -9.41 -26.41
N ALA A 33 9.64 -10.19 -27.26
CA ALA A 33 9.47 -10.76 -28.61
C ALA A 33 10.58 -11.84 -28.82
N PHE A 34 10.39 -12.76 -29.79
CA PHE A 34 11.31 -13.50 -30.72
C PHE A 34 12.86 -13.49 -30.45
N GLU A 35 13.73 -14.48 -30.76
CA GLU A 35 13.81 -15.55 -31.80
C GLU A 35 15.00 -16.54 -31.50
N ASP A 36 14.86 -17.81 -31.92
CA ASP A 36 15.80 -18.89 -32.35
C ASP A 36 17.28 -19.03 -31.88
N VAL A 37 17.68 -20.25 -31.42
CA VAL A 37 18.79 -21.08 -31.98
C VAL A 37 18.69 -22.58 -31.57
N GLU A 38 19.08 -23.45 -32.50
CA GLU A 38 19.05 -24.93 -32.62
C GLU A 38 19.78 -25.83 -31.57
N ALA A 39 19.53 -27.14 -31.72
CA ALA A 39 19.73 -28.29 -30.83
C ALA A 39 21.14 -28.93 -30.76
N ILE A 40 21.43 -29.65 -29.64
CA ILE A 40 22.33 -30.83 -29.57
C ILE A 40 21.78 -31.86 -28.53
N PRO A 41 21.68 -33.17 -28.85
CA PRO A 41 21.25 -34.23 -27.92
C PRO A 41 22.40 -35.11 -27.40
N GLN A 42 22.52 -35.37 -26.08
CA GLN A 42 23.20 -36.55 -25.49
C GLN A 42 22.64 -36.94 -24.09
N GLU A 43 22.33 -38.24 -23.92
CA GLU A 43 21.95 -38.97 -22.67
C GLU A 43 23.21 -39.47 -21.89
N PRO A 44 23.14 -40.18 -20.72
CA PRO A 44 22.07 -40.38 -19.73
C PRO A 44 22.47 -40.10 -18.25
N SER A 45 21.43 -39.94 -17.42
CA SER A 45 21.34 -40.30 -16.00
C SER A 45 22.44 -39.89 -15.00
N LEU A 46 22.22 -38.79 -14.26
CA LEU A 46 22.54 -38.73 -12.83
C LEU A 46 21.46 -37.98 -12.02
N LYS A 47 20.85 -38.76 -11.12
CA LYS A 47 20.01 -38.47 -9.96
C LYS A 47 19.82 -37.00 -9.58
N ARG A 48 18.58 -36.51 -9.72
CA ARG A 48 17.96 -35.64 -8.72
C ARG A 48 16.53 -36.12 -8.53
N GLU A 49 16.27 -36.79 -7.41
CA GLU A 49 14.91 -36.95 -6.89
C GLU A 49 14.28 -35.56 -6.87
N ARG A 50 13.36 -35.33 -7.81
CA ARG A 50 12.58 -34.10 -7.83
C ARG A 50 11.65 -34.25 -6.64
N LYS A 51 11.97 -33.54 -5.55
CA LYS A 51 11.00 -33.26 -4.48
C LYS A 51 9.65 -32.96 -5.15
N PRO A 52 8.54 -33.55 -4.69
CA PRO A 52 7.26 -33.43 -5.37
C PRO A 52 7.02 -31.95 -5.63
N ARG A 53 6.93 -31.59 -6.91
CA ARG A 53 6.58 -30.21 -7.29
C ARG A 53 5.28 -29.95 -6.54
N LYS A 54 5.30 -28.96 -5.64
CA LYS A 54 4.12 -28.55 -4.87
C LYS A 54 2.92 -28.63 -5.80
N ALA A 55 1.92 -29.41 -5.40
CA ALA A 55 0.76 -29.72 -6.21
C ALA A 55 0.29 -28.45 -6.91
N LEU A 56 0.04 -28.60 -8.21
CA LEU A 56 -0.63 -27.66 -9.09
C LEU A 56 -1.40 -26.63 -8.25
N HIS A 57 -0.86 -25.41 -8.17
CA HIS A 57 -1.39 -24.30 -7.39
C HIS A 57 -2.91 -24.33 -7.45
N GLU A 58 -3.54 -24.79 -6.36
CA GLU A 58 -4.98 -24.93 -6.28
C GLU A 58 -5.53 -23.52 -6.49
N LEU A 59 -6.08 -23.29 -7.69
CA LEU A 59 -6.71 -22.03 -8.01
C LEU A 59 -7.73 -21.78 -6.92
N LEU A 60 -7.64 -20.62 -6.26
CA LEU A 60 -8.59 -20.22 -5.22
C LEU A 60 -10.01 -20.56 -5.70
N THR A 61 -10.73 -21.32 -4.90
CA THR A 61 -12.14 -21.63 -5.19
C THR A 61 -12.91 -20.33 -5.34
N ASP A 62 -14.03 -20.33 -6.06
CA ASP A 62 -14.82 -19.10 -6.24
C ASP A 62 -15.30 -18.52 -4.90
N LYS A 63 -15.52 -19.40 -3.90
CA LYS A 63 -15.81 -19.02 -2.52
C LYS A 63 -14.63 -18.30 -1.85
N GLU A 64 -13.41 -18.81 -2.02
CA GLU A 64 -12.18 -18.19 -1.49
C GLU A 64 -11.85 -16.87 -2.19
N LYS A 65 -12.02 -16.80 -3.52
CA LYS A 65 -11.86 -15.55 -4.28
C LYS A 65 -12.83 -14.48 -3.77
N LYS A 66 -14.10 -14.84 -3.55
CA LYS A 66 -15.11 -13.93 -3.01
C LYS A 66 -14.75 -13.46 -1.59
N ALA A 67 -14.30 -14.39 -0.73
CA ALA A 67 -13.87 -14.06 0.64
C ALA A 67 -12.66 -13.12 0.65
N ASN A 68 -11.65 -13.42 -0.16
CA ASN A 68 -10.43 -12.60 -0.28
C ASN A 68 -10.73 -11.22 -0.85
N HIS A 69 -11.60 -11.12 -1.86
CA HIS A 69 -12.03 -9.84 -2.41
C HIS A 69 -12.69 -8.95 -1.34
N ILE A 70 -13.61 -9.51 -0.54
CA ILE A 70 -14.27 -8.76 0.54
C ILE A 70 -13.25 -8.33 1.61
N ALA A 71 -12.34 -9.22 1.99
CA ALA A 71 -11.30 -8.92 2.98
C ALA A 71 -10.34 -7.82 2.50
N SER A 72 -9.84 -7.94 1.27
CA SER A 72 -8.95 -6.96 0.64
C SER A 72 -9.61 -5.60 0.52
N GLU A 73 -10.89 -5.55 0.13
CA GLU A 73 -11.64 -4.29 0.02
C GLU A 73 -11.90 -3.67 1.39
N LYS A 74 -12.21 -4.47 2.42
CA LYS A 74 -12.35 -3.97 3.81
C LYS A 74 -11.05 -3.34 4.29
N LYS A 75 -9.92 -4.02 4.11
CA LYS A 75 -8.59 -3.50 4.47
C LYS A 75 -8.28 -2.21 3.70
N ARG A 76 -8.52 -2.18 2.39
CA ARG A 76 -8.34 -0.96 1.57
C ARG A 76 -9.15 0.21 2.14
N ARG A 77 -10.43 0.00 2.46
CA ARG A 77 -11.30 1.05 3.03
C ARG A 77 -10.84 1.52 4.40
N GLN A 78 -10.37 0.61 5.25
CA GLN A 78 -9.81 0.95 6.56
C GLN A 78 -8.55 1.82 6.42
N ASN A 79 -7.65 1.47 5.49
CA ASN A 79 -6.45 2.28 5.23
C ASN A 79 -6.79 3.69 4.73
N ILE A 80 -7.77 3.82 3.84
CA ILE A 80 -8.25 5.13 3.38
C ILE A 80 -8.77 5.95 4.57
N LYS A 81 -9.57 5.33 5.43
CA LYS A 81 -10.11 5.99 6.63
C LYS A 81 -8.99 6.47 7.57
N LEU A 82 -8.00 5.63 7.84
CA LEU A 82 -6.83 6.00 8.65
C LEU A 82 -6.08 7.20 8.05
N GLY A 83 -5.95 7.26 6.72
CA GLY A 83 -5.36 8.42 6.04
C GLY A 83 -6.15 9.71 6.28
N PHE A 84 -7.49 9.64 6.29
CA PHE A 84 -8.32 10.79 6.64
C PHE A 84 -8.20 11.19 8.12
N ASP A 85 -8.13 10.22 9.02
CA ASP A 85 -7.95 10.48 10.46
C ASP A 85 -6.60 11.21 10.70
N GLN A 86 -5.53 10.81 10.00
CA GLN A 86 -4.24 11.51 10.02
C GLN A 86 -4.32 12.94 9.47
N LEU A 87 -5.07 13.16 8.38
CA LEU A 87 -5.27 14.51 7.84
C LEU A 87 -5.97 15.42 8.85
N ILE A 88 -6.94 14.89 9.61
CA ILE A 88 -7.64 15.65 10.66
C ILE A 88 -6.67 16.04 11.78
N GLU A 89 -5.75 15.17 12.16
CA GLU A 89 -4.76 15.42 13.22
C GLU A 89 -3.75 16.52 12.82
N ILE A 90 -3.23 16.48 11.60
CA ILE A 90 -2.14 17.38 11.18
C ILE A 90 -2.62 18.75 10.71
N VAL A 91 -3.86 18.87 10.23
CA VAL A 91 -4.39 20.13 9.67
C VAL A 91 -5.08 20.93 10.78
N PRO A 92 -4.55 22.09 11.21
CA PRO A 92 -5.06 22.81 12.38
C PRO A 92 -6.50 23.33 12.25
N SER A 93 -6.99 23.45 11.02
CA SER A 93 -8.36 23.90 10.73
C SER A 93 -9.40 22.78 10.78
N LEU A 94 -8.96 21.53 10.92
CA LEU A 94 -9.82 20.36 11.08
C LEU A 94 -9.93 19.99 12.57
N THR A 95 -11.11 19.54 12.95
CA THR A 95 -11.44 18.98 14.27
C THR A 95 -12.15 17.65 14.09
N GLU A 96 -12.21 16.81 15.14
CA GLU A 96 -12.84 15.47 15.11
C GLU A 96 -14.32 15.46 14.65
N GLY A 97 -14.99 16.62 14.61
CA GLY A 97 -16.34 16.78 14.07
C GLY A 97 -16.43 16.86 12.55
N ASN A 98 -15.31 17.08 11.85
CA ASN A 98 -15.29 17.26 10.39
C ASN A 98 -15.28 15.89 9.70
N ARG A 99 -16.47 15.36 9.41
CA ARG A 99 -16.62 14.03 8.78
C ARG A 99 -16.66 14.04 7.25
N SER A 100 -16.78 15.21 6.62
CA SER A 100 -16.89 15.29 5.16
C SER A 100 -15.52 15.12 4.51
N GLU A 101 -15.32 14.03 3.76
CA GLU A 101 -14.09 13.73 3.02
C GLU A 101 -13.69 14.89 2.09
N ALA A 102 -14.66 15.50 1.39
CA ALA A 102 -14.42 16.63 0.50
C ALA A 102 -13.92 17.87 1.25
N LEU A 103 -14.49 18.15 2.43
CA LEU A 103 -14.07 19.26 3.28
C LEU A 103 -12.65 19.04 3.82
N ILE A 104 -12.35 17.83 4.26
CA ILE A 104 -11.01 17.46 4.75
C ILE A 104 -9.98 17.72 3.65
N LEU A 105 -10.20 17.21 2.43
CA LEU A 105 -9.28 17.42 1.31
C LEU A 105 -9.11 18.91 0.97
N GLN A 106 -10.20 19.67 0.95
CA GLN A 106 -10.15 21.11 0.68
C GLN A 106 -9.28 21.84 1.71
N LYS A 107 -9.52 21.60 3.01
CA LYS A 107 -8.76 22.22 4.09
C LYS A 107 -7.29 21.80 4.09
N SER A 108 -7.00 20.55 3.74
CA SER A 108 -5.63 20.07 3.56
C SER A 108 -4.90 20.83 2.45
N VAL A 109 -5.55 21.05 1.30
CA VAL A 109 -4.96 21.84 0.20
C VAL A 109 -4.72 23.29 0.63
N ASP A 110 -5.67 23.89 1.33
CA ASP A 110 -5.53 25.27 1.83
C ASP A 110 -4.36 25.39 2.82
N HIS A 111 -4.21 24.41 3.71
CA HIS A 111 -3.09 24.36 4.66
C HIS A 111 -1.73 24.21 3.97
N ILE A 112 -1.63 23.34 2.95
CA ILE A 112 -0.39 23.19 2.16
C ILE A 112 -0.01 24.53 1.50
N LYS A 113 -0.98 25.23 0.88
CA LYS A 113 -0.73 26.55 0.27
C LYS A 113 -0.24 27.56 1.31
N HIS A 114 -0.84 27.58 2.50
CA HIS A 114 -0.40 28.43 3.59
C HIS A 114 1.06 28.13 4.01
N LEU A 115 1.39 26.86 4.23
CA LEU A 115 2.76 26.44 4.60
C LEU A 115 3.79 26.82 3.54
N VAL A 116 3.45 26.70 2.26
CA VAL A 116 4.33 27.13 1.16
C VAL A 116 4.59 28.64 1.23
N GLY A 117 3.54 29.44 1.44
CA GLY A 117 3.66 30.90 1.61
C GLY A 117 4.55 31.27 2.80
N VAL A 118 4.28 30.71 3.99
CA VAL A 118 5.09 30.94 5.19
C VAL A 118 6.55 30.57 4.96
N LYS A 119 6.81 29.44 4.30
CA LYS A 119 8.17 29.01 3.97
C LYS A 119 8.87 30.00 3.02
N ASP A 120 8.17 30.57 2.05
CA ASP A 120 8.73 31.56 1.12
C ASP A 120 8.98 32.92 1.82
N ASP A 121 8.07 33.34 2.71
CA ASP A 121 8.25 34.55 3.53
C ASP A 121 9.46 34.42 4.47
N LEU A 122 9.60 33.28 5.15
CA LEU A 122 10.74 33.02 6.02
C LEU A 122 12.07 33.00 5.23
N LYS A 123 12.08 32.43 4.02
CA LYS A 123 13.25 32.49 3.13
C LYS A 123 13.59 33.92 2.73
N SER A 124 12.59 34.75 2.44
CA SER A 124 12.78 36.16 2.13
C SER A 124 13.38 36.92 3.32
N GLN A 125 12.85 36.68 4.53
CA GLN A 125 13.39 37.27 5.76
C GLN A 125 14.83 36.84 6.02
N ILE A 126 15.16 35.56 5.86
CA ILE A 126 16.54 35.07 5.99
C ILE A 126 17.46 35.80 4.99
N LYS A 127 17.05 35.92 3.73
CA LYS A 127 17.85 36.62 2.70
C LYS A 127 18.06 38.09 3.04
N SER A 128 17.01 38.77 3.52
CA SER A 128 17.10 40.18 3.95
C SER A 128 18.04 40.33 5.13
N LEU A 129 17.93 39.48 6.14
CA LEU A 129 18.81 39.50 7.31
C LEU A 129 20.26 39.17 6.93
N GLN A 130 20.49 38.22 6.03
CA GLN A 130 21.82 37.93 5.49
C GLN A 130 22.43 39.13 4.77
N SER A 131 21.64 39.84 3.96
CA SER A 131 22.08 41.07 3.30
C SER A 131 22.42 42.18 4.31
N ILE A 132 21.69 42.27 5.42
CA ILE A 132 21.97 43.24 6.50
C ILE A 132 23.23 42.84 7.29
N LEU A 133 23.47 41.55 7.51
CA LEU A 133 24.55 41.04 8.36
C LEU A 133 25.91 40.87 7.66
N GLY A 134 26.01 40.87 6.33
CA GLY A 134 27.31 40.55 5.71
C GLY A 134 27.43 40.57 4.19
N GLU A 135 27.03 41.67 3.54
CA GLU A 135 27.73 42.13 2.33
C GLU A 135 28.18 43.59 2.55
N SER A 136 29.32 43.74 3.21
CA SER A 136 30.29 44.84 3.09
C SER A 136 31.68 44.21 2.99
#